data_AF-A0A0R2P1L2-F1
#
_entry.id   AF-A0A0R2P1L2-F1
#
_cell.length_a   1.000
_cell.length_b   1.000
_cell.length_c   1.000
_cell.angle_alpha   90.00
_cell.angle_beta   90.00
_cell.angle_gamma   90.00
#
_symmetry.space_group_name_H-M   'P 1'
#
loop_
_entity.id
_entity.type
_entity.pdbx_description
1 polymer ?
#
loop_
_entity_poly.entity_id
_entity_poly.type
_entity_poly.pdbx_seq_one_letter_code
_entity_poly.pdbx_strand_id
1 'polypeptide(L)'
;MGDLEFKINSTDIHQNSEITGTITVSYPGRYDGVVVNTTILDSNEHIIYKSYNQKKISQHVSRLFINKDTMPENKAEFTATIEFEPNQEHEVKFRVSIIEQHKEIESKIIFAKYSN
;
A
#
# COMPACT_ATOMS: atom_id res chain seq x y z
N MET A 1 1.39 20.77 6.20
CA MET A 1 0.57 19.54 6.19
C MET A 1 0.56 19.05 4.76
N GLY A 2 0.88 17.78 4.53
CA GLY A 2 0.99 17.23 3.16
C GLY A 2 -0.38 16.80 2.63
N ASP A 3 -0.51 16.75 1.31
CA ASP A 3 -1.76 16.42 0.62
C ASP A 3 -2.09 14.91 0.63
N LEU A 4 -1.18 14.10 1.20
CA LEU A 4 -1.28 12.66 1.35
C LEU A 4 -0.80 12.24 2.75
N GLU A 5 -1.67 11.54 3.48
CA GLU A 5 -1.31 10.79 4.67
C GLU A 5 -1.37 9.29 4.38
N PHE A 6 -0.36 8.57 4.86
CA PHE A 6 -0.30 7.11 4.75
C PHE A 6 0.18 6.53 6.08
N LYS A 7 -0.48 5.48 6.54
CA LYS A 7 -0.17 4.74 7.76
C LYS A 7 -0.34 3.24 7.50
N ILE A 8 0.42 2.43 8.24
CA ILE A 8 0.23 0.98 8.33
C ILE A 8 0.03 0.60 9.79
N ASN A 9 -0.72 -0.48 10.05
CA ASN A 9 -1.03 -0.98 11.38
C ASN A 9 0.22 -1.38 12.18
N SER A 10 1.22 -1.95 11.51
CA SER A 10 2.49 -2.35 12.10
C SER A 10 3.63 -2.13 11.11
N THR A 11 4.79 -1.72 11.62
CA THR A 11 6.06 -1.69 10.88
C THR A 11 6.90 -2.94 11.15
N ASP A 12 6.43 -3.84 12.02
CA ASP A 12 7.01 -5.15 12.26
C ASP A 12 6.06 -6.20 11.63
N ILE A 13 6.52 -6.84 10.57
CA ILE A 13 5.73 -7.73 9.73
C ILE A 13 6.30 -9.14 9.83
N HIS A 14 5.42 -10.10 10.12
CA HIS A 14 5.75 -11.52 10.11
C HIS A 14 5.04 -12.25 8.97
N GLN A 15 5.53 -13.44 8.65
CA GLN A 15 4.92 -14.29 7.63
C GLN A 15 3.42 -14.50 7.91
N ASN A 16 2.59 -14.42 6.87
CA ASN A 16 1.13 -14.57 6.92
C ASN A 16 0.40 -13.58 7.85
N SER A 17 1.09 -12.60 8.44
CA SER A 17 0.44 -11.55 9.22
C SER A 17 -0.27 -10.57 8.29
N GLU A 18 -1.45 -10.13 8.72
CA GLU A 18 -2.24 -9.15 7.98
C GLU A 18 -1.67 -7.73 8.17
N ILE A 19 -1.30 -7.13 7.05
CA ILE A 19 -0.86 -5.74 6.96
C ILE A 19 -2.06 -4.91 6.53
N THR A 20 -2.44 -3.95 7.36
CA THR A 20 -3.54 -3.02 7.06
C THR A 20 -2.96 -1.63 6.86
N GLY A 21 -3.16 -1.08 5.66
CA GLY A 21 -2.73 0.26 5.31
C GLY A 21 -3.90 1.22 5.17
N THR A 22 -3.79 2.41 5.76
CA THR A 22 -4.77 3.50 5.66
C THR A 22 -4.16 4.68 4.93
N ILE A 23 -4.87 5.18 3.92
CA ILE A 23 -4.49 6.28 3.07
C ILE A 23 -5.55 7.37 3.20
N THR A 24 -5.16 8.59 3.52
CA THR A 24 -6.06 9.76 3.50
C THR A 24 -5.51 10.78 2.53
N VAL A 25 -6.34 11.21 1.58
CA VAL A 25 -5.96 12.23 0.59
C VAL A 25 -6.64 13.54 0.94
N SER A 26 -5.82 14.58 1.11
CA SER A 26 -6.25 15.96 1.37
C SER A 26 -6.02 16.88 0.16
N TYR A 27 -5.50 16.34 -0.94
CA TYR A 27 -5.24 17.08 -2.17
C TYR A 27 -6.53 17.74 -2.71
N PRO A 28 -6.58 19.09 -2.84
CA PRO A 28 -7.79 19.79 -3.27
C PRO A 28 -8.04 19.68 -4.78
N GLY A 29 -7.04 19.25 -5.56
CA GLY A 29 -7.14 19.12 -7.01
C GLY A 29 -7.93 17.89 -7.47
N ARG A 30 -8.09 17.77 -8.78
CA ARG A 30 -8.64 16.55 -9.41
C ARG A 30 -7.54 15.50 -9.47
N TYR A 31 -7.90 14.25 -9.20
CA TYR A 31 -6.99 13.12 -9.28
C TYR A 31 -7.81 11.86 -9.57
N ASP A 32 -7.18 10.87 -10.18
CA ASP A 32 -7.84 9.63 -10.62
C ASP A 32 -7.96 8.62 -9.47
N GLY A 33 -6.96 8.58 -8.61
CA GLY A 33 -6.92 7.67 -7.47
C GLY A 33 -5.55 7.64 -6.80
N VAL A 34 -5.37 6.63 -5.97
CA VAL A 34 -4.09 6.35 -5.32
C VAL A 34 -3.54 5.02 -5.77
N VAL A 35 -2.22 4.93 -5.77
CA VAL A 35 -1.47 3.72 -6.08
C VAL A 35 -0.69 3.30 -4.86
N VAL A 36 -0.78 2.02 -4.51
CA VAL A 36 0.11 1.38 -3.54
C VAL A 36 1.08 0.47 -4.28
N ASN A 37 2.36 0.71 -4.07
CA ASN A 37 3.47 -0.11 -4.54
C ASN A 37 4.27 -0.58 -3.33
N THR A 38 4.59 -1.86 -3.32
CA THR A 38 5.42 -2.44 -2.26
C THR A 38 6.63 -3.11 -2.89
N THR A 39 7.79 -2.89 -2.31
CA THR A 39 9.04 -3.54 -2.70
C THR A 39 9.65 -4.17 -1.46
N ILE A 40 9.99 -5.44 -1.55
CA ILE A 40 10.75 -6.15 -0.51
C ILE A 40 12.21 -6.05 -0.93
N LEU A 41 13.02 -5.33 -0.15
CA LEU A 41 14.43 -5.15 -0.47
C LEU A 41 15.18 -6.47 -0.31
N ASP A 42 16.18 -6.67 -1.17
CA ASP A 42 17.01 -7.89 -1.23
C ASP A 42 16.20 -9.19 -1.41
N SER A 43 15.03 -9.09 -2.06
CA SER A 43 14.17 -10.21 -2.41
C SER A 43 13.48 -9.98 -3.75
N ASN A 44 13.21 -11.07 -4.47
CA ASN A 44 12.36 -11.07 -5.67
C ASN A 44 10.90 -11.42 -5.35
N GLU A 45 10.59 -11.64 -4.07
CA GLU A 45 9.25 -12.00 -3.62
C GLU A 45 8.31 -10.80 -3.61
N HIS A 46 7.01 -11.09 -3.65
CA HIS A 46 5.97 -10.08 -3.76
C HIS A 46 5.01 -10.11 -2.57
N ILE A 47 4.47 -8.93 -2.24
CA ILE A 47 3.32 -8.82 -1.35
C ILE A 47 2.04 -9.26 -2.08
N ILE A 48 1.08 -9.80 -1.34
CA ILE A 48 -0.22 -10.19 -1.86
C ILE A 48 -1.28 -9.28 -1.26
N TYR A 49 -1.85 -8.39 -2.07
CA TYR A 49 -3.01 -7.59 -1.65
C TYR A 49 -4.26 -8.46 -1.61
N LYS A 50 -4.95 -8.47 -0.47
CA LYS A 50 -6.15 -9.30 -0.24
C LYS A 50 -7.43 -8.51 -0.43
N SER A 51 -7.46 -7.24 -0.03
CA SER A 51 -8.64 -6.39 -0.18
C SER A 51 -8.32 -4.90 -0.21
N TYR A 52 -9.26 -4.09 -0.69
CA TYR A 52 -9.28 -2.64 -0.50
C TYR A 52 -10.70 -2.14 -0.35
N ASN A 53 -10.95 -1.17 0.54
CA ASN A 53 -12.28 -0.60 0.80
C ASN A 53 -13.38 -1.67 0.91
N GLN A 54 -13.09 -2.75 1.66
CA GLN A 54 -13.95 -3.94 1.85
C GLN A 54 -14.20 -4.80 0.59
N LYS A 55 -13.63 -4.45 -0.56
CA LYS A 55 -13.66 -5.24 -1.79
C LYS A 55 -12.50 -6.22 -1.81
N LYS A 56 -12.79 -7.50 -1.96
CA LYS A 56 -11.76 -8.55 -2.12
C LYS A 56 -11.07 -8.42 -3.47
N ILE A 57 -9.77 -8.62 -3.47
CA ILE A 57 -8.96 -8.70 -4.68
C ILE A 57 -8.79 -10.19 -5.00
N SER A 58 -9.31 -10.63 -6.14
CA SER A 58 -9.27 -12.03 -6.56
C SER A 58 -8.00 -12.41 -7.33
N GLN A 59 -7.22 -11.42 -7.77
CA GLN A 59 -6.05 -11.58 -8.62
C GLN A 59 -4.80 -11.03 -7.95
N HIS A 60 -3.66 -11.68 -8.14
CA HIS A 60 -2.38 -11.15 -7.68
C HIS A 60 -2.02 -9.90 -8.49
N VAL A 61 -1.98 -8.76 -7.83
CA VAL A 61 -1.55 -7.49 -8.41
C VAL A 61 -0.24 -7.06 -7.77
N SER A 62 0.75 -6.71 -8.60
CA SER A 62 2.01 -6.12 -8.13
C SER A 62 1.83 -4.68 -7.68
N ARG A 63 0.87 -3.98 -8.31
CA ARG A 63 0.52 -2.58 -8.06
C ARG A 63 -0.97 -2.48 -7.78
N LEU A 64 -1.33 -2.04 -6.58
CA LEU A 64 -2.71 -1.82 -6.21
C LEU A 64 -3.14 -0.40 -6.60
N PHE A 65 -4.09 -0.28 -7.52
CA PHE A 65 -4.73 0.99 -7.85
C PHE A 65 -6.10 1.07 -7.18
N ILE A 66 -6.33 2.14 -6.41
CA ILE A 66 -7.61 2.41 -5.75
C ILE A 66 -8.17 3.69 -6.37
N ASN A 67 -9.27 3.54 -7.10
CA ASN A 67 -9.94 4.66 -7.75
C ASN A 67 -10.56 5.61 -6.70
N LYS A 68 -10.39 6.92 -6.90
CA LYS A 68 -10.96 7.97 -6.04
C LYS A 68 -12.46 7.82 -5.79
N ASP A 69 -13.24 7.42 -6.81
CA ASP A 69 -14.69 7.23 -6.72
C ASP A 69 -15.08 6.12 -5.73
N THR A 70 -14.14 5.26 -5.36
CA THR A 70 -14.34 4.19 -4.38
C THR A 70 -13.81 4.54 -2.98
N MET A 71 -13.31 5.76 -2.77
CA MET A 71 -12.71 6.23 -1.52
C MET A 71 -13.72 7.07 -0.72
N PRO A 72 -14.45 6.50 0.26
CA PRO A 72 -15.34 7.28 1.10
C PRO A 72 -14.54 8.31 1.90
N GLU A 73 -15.02 9.55 1.96
CA GLU A 73 -14.35 10.66 2.68
C GLU A 73 -12.87 10.88 2.29
N ASN A 74 -12.50 10.62 1.03
CA ASN A 74 -11.11 10.64 0.55
C ASN A 74 -10.16 9.68 1.29
N LYS A 75 -10.70 8.63 1.90
CA LYS A 75 -9.94 7.58 2.59
C LYS A 75 -9.97 6.29 1.79
N ALA A 76 -8.84 5.60 1.79
CA ALA A 76 -8.73 4.22 1.34
C ALA A 76 -8.09 3.36 2.42
N GLU A 77 -8.56 2.13 2.50
CA GLU A 77 -7.95 1.08 3.31
C GLU A 77 -7.62 -0.11 2.42
N PHE A 78 -6.49 -0.77 2.65
CA PHE A 78 -6.15 -2.02 2.01
C PHE A 78 -5.63 -3.03 3.02
N THR A 79 -5.82 -4.31 2.72
CA THR A 79 -5.17 -5.41 3.45
C THR A 79 -4.25 -6.19 2.52
N ALA A 80 -3.13 -6.64 3.05
CA ALA A 80 -2.13 -7.39 2.33
C ALA A 80 -1.38 -8.37 3.24
N THR A 81 -0.74 -9.38 2.66
CA THR A 81 0.07 -10.36 3.38
C THR A 81 1.35 -10.67 2.61
N ILE A 82 2.38 -11.13 3.33
CA ILE A 82 3.59 -11.71 2.74
C ILE A 82 3.61 -13.19 3.13
N GLU A 83 3.70 -14.09 2.15
CA GLU A 83 3.47 -15.53 2.37
C GLU A 83 4.76 -16.37 2.41
N PHE A 84 5.89 -15.88 1.87
CA PHE A 84 7.15 -16.64 1.87
C PHE A 84 7.86 -16.58 3.22
N GLU A 85 8.57 -17.63 3.62
CA GLU A 85 9.36 -17.62 4.85
C GLU A 85 10.66 -16.83 4.66
N PRO A 86 10.92 -15.77 5.46
CA PRO A 86 12.14 -14.99 5.32
C PRO A 86 13.35 -15.75 5.86
N ASN A 87 14.37 -15.94 5.02
CA ASN A 87 15.66 -16.51 5.44
C ASN A 87 16.56 -15.49 6.17
N GLN A 88 16.21 -14.21 6.10
CA GLN A 88 16.89 -13.09 6.75
C GLN A 88 15.90 -11.95 7.02
N GLU A 89 16.27 -10.96 7.83
CA GLU A 89 15.48 -9.72 7.96
C GLU A 89 15.49 -8.97 6.62
N HIS A 90 14.31 -8.64 6.12
CA HIS A 90 14.12 -7.81 4.92
C HIS A 90 13.51 -6.47 5.31
N GLU A 91 13.82 -5.44 4.53
CA GLU A 91 13.12 -4.16 4.64
C GLU A 91 12.03 -4.09 3.56
N VAL A 92 10.81 -3.79 3.98
CA VAL A 92 9.64 -3.66 3.11
C VAL A 92 9.34 -2.19 2.94
N LYS A 93 9.50 -1.71 1.70
CA LYS A 93 9.20 -0.34 1.31
C LYS A 93 7.78 -0.26 0.74
N PHE A 94 6.90 0.40 1.48
CA PHE A 94 5.57 0.76 1.01
C PHE A 94 5.59 2.19 0.46
N ARG A 95 5.13 2.37 -0.78
CA ARG A 95 4.95 3.69 -1.41
C ARG A 95 3.51 3.86 -1.83
N VAL A 96 2.90 4.94 -1.36
CA VAL A 96 1.59 5.41 -1.80
C VAL A 96 1.77 6.67 -2.62
N SER A 97 1.10 6.74 -3.76
CA SER A 97 1.19 7.86 -4.69
C SER A 97 -0.19 8.34 -5.12
N ILE A 98 -0.41 9.65 -5.16
CA ILE A 98 -1.60 10.24 -5.80
C ILE A 98 -1.34 10.30 -7.31
N ILE A 99 -2.30 9.81 -8.10
CA ILE A 99 -2.24 9.79 -9.56
C ILE A 99 -3.24 10.79 -10.15
N GLU A 100 -2.76 11.70 -10.99
CA GLU A 100 -3.56 12.63 -11.79
C GLU A 100 -3.14 12.50 -13.26
N GLN A 101 -4.06 12.08 -14.13
CA GLN A 101 -3.85 11.90 -15.58
C GLN A 101 -2.59 11.08 -15.90
N HIS A 102 -2.47 9.90 -15.31
CA HIS A 102 -1.30 9.00 -15.41
C HIS A 102 0.02 9.55 -14.85
N LYS A 103 0.03 10.73 -14.23
CA LYS A 103 1.20 11.29 -13.56
C LYS A 103 1.09 11.08 -12.05
N GLU A 104 2.21 10.76 -11.43
CA GLU A 104 2.32 10.88 -9.98
C GLU A 104 2.53 12.35 -9.63
N ILE A 105 1.75 12.86 -8.68
CA ILE A 105 1.84 14.26 -8.24
C ILE A 105 2.34 14.41 -6.80
N GLU A 106 2.13 13.39 -5.96
CA GLU A 106 2.53 13.37 -4.55
C GLU A 106 2.75 11.92 -4.12
N SER A 107 3.69 11.66 -3.23
CA SER A 107 3.88 10.32 -2.67
C SER A 107 4.38 10.28 -1.24
N LYS A 108 4.05 9.19 -0.54
CA LYS A 108 4.50 8.89 0.81
C LYS A 108 5.11 7.50 0.85
N ILE A 109 6.18 7.38 1.62
CA ILE A 109 6.91 6.12 1.79
C ILE A 109 6.93 5.77 3.28
N ILE A 110 6.68 4.50 3.58
CA ILE A 110 6.90 3.90 4.89
C ILE A 110 7.83 2.69 4.69
N PHE A 111 8.79 2.55 5.60
CA PHE A 111 9.62 1.37 5.71
C PHE A 111 9.13 0.52 6.88
N ALA A 112 9.05 -0.78 6.65
CA ALA A 112 8.72 -1.79 7.65
C ALA A 112 9.79 -2.88 7.60
N LYS A 113 9.91 -3.64 8.69
CA LYS A 113 10.77 -4.81 8.79
C LYS A 113 9.95 -6.06 8.54
N TYR A 114 10.54 -7.00 7.83
CA TYR A 114 9.98 -8.32 7.59
C TYR A 114 10.95 -9.39 8.08
N SER A 115 10.52 -10.13 9.10
CA SER A 115 11.31 -11.17 9.74
C SER A 115 10.40 -12.29 10.20
N ASN A 116 11.01 -13.42 10.57
CA ASN A 116 10.29 -14.53 11.20
C ASN A 116 10.03 -14.19 12.67
#